data_AF-A0A6N7VXH7-F1
#
_entry.id   AF-A0A6N7VXH7-F1
#
_cell.length_a   1.000
_cell.length_b   1.000
_cell.length_c   1.000
_cell.angle_alpha   90.00
_cell.angle_beta   90.00
_cell.angle_gamma   90.00
#
_symmetry.space_group_name_H-M   'P 1'
#
loop_
_entity.id
_entity.type
_entity.pdbx_description
1 polymer ?
#
loop_
_entity_poly.entity_id
_entity_poly.type
_entity_poly.pdbx_seq_one_letter_code
_entity_poly.pdbx_strand_id
1 'polypeptide(L)'
;MKPFINQPCAVLINTILIITIQITTIDRYIYPWYTLYKIFIRCIFTFPALVSYVPVAVLGANLNTVMRVHVPLEMQGRVFSARDTLQNITIPLGLFLGGIWVDHVFEPFMNRPSAIQHALALFFGAGKGSGIAVMFFIVGIIGFILSIAALRNPLYQSLNDSE
;
A
#
# COMPACT_ATOMS: atom_id res chain seq x y z
N MET A 1 54.72 26.63 46.50
CA MET A 1 53.85 27.54 47.29
C MET A 1 52.59 27.78 46.48
N LYS A 2 51.49 27.08 46.81
CA LYS A 2 50.09 27.29 46.37
C LYS A 2 49.80 27.11 44.84
N PRO A 3 48.57 26.74 44.43
CA PRO A 3 48.20 25.33 44.23
C PRO A 3 47.63 25.03 42.83
N PHE A 4 48.04 23.93 42.20
CA PHE A 4 47.39 23.34 41.01
C PHE A 4 46.13 22.55 41.43
N ILE A 5 45.19 23.22 42.10
CA ILE A 5 43.86 22.70 42.42
C ILE A 5 42.87 23.56 41.61
N ASN A 6 42.02 22.91 40.82
CA ASN A 6 40.88 23.44 40.04
C ASN A 6 41.06 23.88 38.57
N GLN A 7 41.61 23.01 37.70
CA GLN A 7 41.22 23.05 36.27
C GLN A 7 40.47 21.81 35.69
N PRO A 8 39.97 20.81 36.46
CA PRO A 8 39.15 19.76 35.84
C PRO A 8 37.85 20.33 35.29
N CYS A 9 37.26 21.35 35.94
CA CYS A 9 36.04 22.01 35.45
C CYS A 9 36.24 22.73 34.12
N ALA A 10 37.39 23.40 33.90
CA ALA A 10 37.64 24.12 32.65
C ALA A 10 37.83 23.15 31.47
N VAL A 11 38.54 22.03 31.69
CA VAL A 11 38.69 20.98 30.67
C VAL A 11 37.36 20.29 30.40
N LEU A 12 36.59 19.94 31.44
CA LEU A 12 35.24 19.37 31.28
C LEU A 12 34.30 20.31 30.52
N ILE A 13 34.28 21.61 30.86
CA ILE A 13 33.44 22.60 30.17
C ILE A 13 33.86 22.73 28.70
N ASN A 14 35.15 22.76 28.40
CA ASN A 14 35.64 22.89 27.01
C ASN A 14 35.38 21.60 26.20
N THR A 15 35.53 20.42 26.81
CA THR A 15 35.22 19.13 26.16
C THR A 15 33.72 18.96 25.95
N ILE A 16 32.88 19.36 26.91
CA ILE A 16 31.40 19.36 26.77
C ILE A 16 30.97 20.33 25.66
N LEU A 17 31.57 21.52 25.57
CA LEU A 17 31.32 22.48 24.48
C LEU A 17 31.73 21.93 23.11
N ILE A 18 32.91 21.31 22.99
CA ILE A 18 33.36 20.70 21.73
C ILE A 18 32.43 19.57 21.30
N ILE A 19 32.00 18.71 22.22
CA ILE A 19 31.05 17.62 21.95
C ILE A 19 29.67 18.19 21.53
N THR A 20 29.19 19.24 22.20
CA THR A 20 27.90 19.87 21.87
C THR A 20 27.95 20.57 20.49
N ILE A 21 29.07 21.20 20.15
CA ILE A 21 29.28 21.85 18.85
C ILE A 21 29.38 20.80 17.73
N GLN A 22 30.07 19.66 17.96
CA GLN A 22 30.13 18.55 17.00
C GLN A 22 28.75 17.89 16.76
N ILE A 23 27.97 17.69 17.82
CA ILE A 23 26.60 17.14 17.70
C ILE A 23 25.70 18.13 16.93
N THR A 24 25.78 19.42 17.22
CA THR A 24 24.96 20.46 16.56
C THR A 24 25.33 20.66 15.08
N THR A 25 26.60 20.51 14.69
CA THR A 25 27.01 20.57 13.27
C THR A 25 26.61 19.33 12.49
N ILE A 26 26.65 18.15 13.11
CA ILE A 26 26.17 16.89 12.50
C ILE A 26 24.65 16.93 12.31
N ASP A 27 23.89 17.39 13.30
CA ASP A 27 22.43 17.52 13.22
C ASP A 27 22.00 18.50 12.11
N ARG A 28 22.75 19.58 11.91
CA ARG A 28 22.42 20.63 10.93
C ARG A 28 22.76 20.28 9.47
N TYR A 29 23.75 19.41 9.24
CA TYR A 29 24.20 19.06 7.87
C TYR A 29 23.73 17.68 7.39
N ILE A 30 23.57 16.69 8.27
CA ILE A 30 23.28 15.30 7.88
C ILE A 30 21.77 14.98 7.83
N TYR A 31 20.96 15.53 8.76
CA TYR A 31 19.52 15.27 8.83
C TYR A 31 18.67 15.89 7.70
N PRO A 32 18.94 17.10 7.18
CA PRO A 32 18.10 17.66 6.11
C PRO A 32 18.24 16.86 4.81
N TRP A 33 19.44 16.38 4.45
CA TRP A 33 19.65 15.51 3.28
C TRP A 33 18.94 14.15 3.42
N TYR A 34 18.99 13.53 4.61
CA TYR A 34 18.32 12.25 4.86
C TYR A 34 16.79 12.37 4.94
N THR A 35 16.29 13.52 5.39
CA THR A 35 14.85 13.83 5.41
C THR A 35 14.34 14.16 4.00
N LEU A 36 15.12 14.90 3.20
CA LEU A 36 14.85 15.15 1.78
C LEU A 36 14.82 13.85 0.97
N TYR A 37 15.79 12.95 1.14
CA TYR A 37 15.80 11.65 0.44
C TYR A 37 14.60 10.76 0.84
N LYS A 38 14.23 10.73 2.13
CA LYS A 38 13.03 10.01 2.60
C LYS A 38 11.73 10.63 2.10
N ILE A 39 11.65 11.95 2.01
CA ILE A 39 10.51 12.66 1.41
C ILE A 39 10.43 12.36 -0.08
N PHE A 40 11.54 12.39 -0.81
CA PHE A 40 11.58 12.09 -2.23
C PHE A 40 11.14 10.66 -2.52
N ILE A 41 11.61 9.69 -1.73
CA ILE A 41 11.13 8.29 -1.78
C ILE A 41 9.66 8.17 -1.41
N ARG A 42 9.19 8.82 -0.34
CA ARG A 42 7.75 8.76 0.02
C ARG A 42 6.89 9.39 -1.07
N CYS A 43 7.31 10.48 -1.69
CA CYS A 43 6.63 11.08 -2.83
C CYS A 43 6.54 10.07 -3.99
N ILE A 44 7.64 9.40 -4.34
CA ILE A 44 7.66 8.43 -5.44
C ILE A 44 6.68 7.27 -5.24
N PHE A 45 6.46 6.81 -4.01
CA PHE A 45 5.48 5.76 -3.70
C PHE A 45 4.06 6.30 -3.49
N THR A 46 3.90 7.55 -3.05
CA THR A 46 2.57 8.14 -2.78
C THR A 46 1.88 8.61 -4.06
N PHE A 47 2.62 9.11 -5.06
CA PHE A 47 2.04 9.55 -6.33
C PHE A 47 1.27 8.41 -7.06
N PRO A 48 1.83 7.21 -7.26
CA PRO A 48 1.10 6.08 -7.85
C PRO A 48 -0.10 5.65 -7.01
N ALA A 49 0.02 5.66 -5.67
CA ALA A 49 -1.09 5.34 -4.79
C ALA A 49 -2.25 6.34 -4.97
N LEU A 50 -1.94 7.63 -5.07
CA LEU A 50 -2.95 8.67 -5.29
C LEU A 50 -3.65 8.51 -6.64
N VAL A 51 -2.90 8.23 -7.70
CA VAL A 51 -3.46 7.94 -9.03
C VAL A 51 -4.34 6.69 -9.00
N SER A 52 -3.95 5.67 -8.24
CA SER A 52 -4.72 4.41 -8.10
C SER A 52 -6.04 4.58 -7.35
N TYR A 53 -6.18 5.59 -6.49
CA TYR A 53 -7.41 5.86 -5.75
C TYR A 53 -8.47 6.60 -6.58
N VAL A 54 -8.09 7.34 -7.62
CA VAL A 54 -9.03 8.13 -8.45
C VAL A 54 -10.10 7.23 -9.10
N PRO A 55 -9.76 6.11 -9.77
CA PRO A 55 -10.77 5.21 -10.33
C PRO A 55 -11.74 4.65 -9.29
N VAL A 56 -11.23 4.32 -8.09
CA VAL A 56 -12.05 3.78 -6.99
C VAL A 56 -13.08 4.82 -6.54
N ALA A 57 -12.68 6.09 -6.42
CA ALA A 57 -13.58 7.18 -6.08
C ALA A 57 -14.66 7.42 -7.16
N VAL A 58 -14.28 7.39 -8.44
CA VAL A 58 -15.21 7.55 -9.57
C VAL A 58 -16.23 6.40 -9.58
N LEU A 59 -15.78 5.15 -9.44
CA LEU A 59 -16.67 3.99 -9.39
C LEU A 59 -17.62 4.06 -8.18
N GLY A 60 -17.11 4.43 -7.01
CA GLY A 60 -17.91 4.61 -5.80
C GLY A 60 -18.98 5.70 -5.95
N ALA A 61 -18.63 6.83 -6.56
CA ALA A 61 -19.56 7.93 -6.81
C ALA A 61 -20.70 7.51 -7.76
N ASN A 62 -20.37 6.87 -8.89
CA ASN A 62 -21.36 6.38 -9.85
C ASN A 62 -22.33 5.38 -9.20
N LEU A 63 -21.79 4.41 -8.45
CA LEU A 63 -22.58 3.39 -7.78
C LEU A 63 -23.54 3.98 -6.73
N ASN A 64 -23.09 5.00 -6.00
CA ASN A 64 -23.92 5.72 -5.04
C ASN A 64 -25.04 6.52 -5.71
N THR A 65 -24.78 7.14 -6.87
CA THR A 65 -25.79 7.87 -7.64
C THR A 65 -26.87 6.92 -8.17
N VAL A 66 -26.49 5.81 -8.81
CA VAL A 66 -27.43 4.81 -9.33
C VAL A 66 -28.32 4.28 -8.21
N MET A 67 -27.76 3.97 -7.05
CA MET A 67 -28.53 3.53 -5.88
C MET A 67 -29.51 4.56 -5.37
N ARG A 68 -29.15 5.85 -5.38
CA ARG A 68 -30.05 6.91 -4.93
C ARG A 68 -31.26 7.09 -5.83
N VAL A 69 -31.09 6.86 -7.14
CA VAL A 69 -32.19 6.93 -8.12
C VAL A 69 -33.12 5.73 -8.02
N HIS A 70 -32.57 4.52 -7.78
CA HIS A 70 -33.34 3.27 -7.84
C HIS A 70 -33.87 2.77 -6.50
N VAL A 71 -33.35 3.23 -5.35
CA VAL A 71 -33.73 2.74 -4.02
C VAL A 71 -34.60 3.78 -3.29
N PRO A 72 -35.81 3.42 -2.81
CA PRO A 72 -36.65 4.33 -2.03
C PRO A 72 -35.98 4.79 -0.74
N LEU A 73 -36.20 6.05 -0.36
CA LEU A 73 -35.55 6.74 0.77
C LEU A 73 -35.64 5.96 2.10
N GLU A 74 -36.75 5.24 2.30
CA GLU A 74 -37.03 4.46 3.51
C GLU A 74 -36.08 3.26 3.70
N MET A 75 -35.58 2.70 2.58
CA MET A 75 -34.72 1.51 2.56
C MET A 75 -33.25 1.85 2.40
N GLN A 76 -32.95 3.10 2.07
CA GLN A 76 -31.61 3.55 1.69
C GLN A 76 -30.58 3.34 2.81
N GLY A 77 -30.93 3.67 4.06
CA GLY A 77 -30.07 3.44 5.22
C GLY A 77 -29.71 1.97 5.43
N ARG A 78 -30.68 1.05 5.27
CA ARG A 78 -30.47 -0.39 5.43
C ARG A 78 -29.57 -0.97 4.34
N VAL A 79 -29.78 -0.55 3.09
CA VAL A 79 -28.98 -1.00 1.94
C VAL A 79 -27.53 -0.50 2.04
N PHE A 80 -27.33 0.77 2.43
CA PHE A 80 -25.97 1.31 2.62
C PHE A 80 -25.24 0.65 3.79
N SER A 81 -25.88 0.45 4.94
CA SER A 81 -25.26 -0.24 6.08
C SER A 81 -24.89 -1.70 5.78
N ALA A 82 -25.71 -2.43 5.02
CA ALA A 82 -25.40 -3.79 4.60
C ALA A 82 -24.17 -3.84 3.68
N ARG A 83 -24.04 -2.89 2.75
CA ARG A 83 -22.88 -2.78 1.86
C ARG A 83 -21.59 -2.46 2.61
N ASP A 84 -21.64 -1.49 3.51
CA ASP A 84 -20.47 -1.10 4.31
C ASP A 84 -19.97 -2.27 5.17
N THR A 85 -20.90 -3.04 5.75
CA THR A 85 -20.57 -4.27 6.49
C THR A 85 -19.86 -5.30 5.61
N LEU A 86 -20.38 -5.54 4.40
CA LEU A 86 -19.76 -6.47 3.45
C LEU A 86 -18.36 -6.01 3.03
N GLN A 87 -18.18 -4.72 2.76
CA GLN A 87 -16.88 -4.18 2.35
C GLN A 87 -15.84 -4.27 3.48
N ASN A 88 -16.22 -3.91 4.71
CA ASN A 88 -15.36 -3.99 5.88
C ASN A 88 -14.97 -5.42 6.27
N ILE A 89 -15.82 -6.41 5.98
CA ILE A 89 -15.48 -7.83 6.20
C ILE A 89 -14.62 -8.39 5.05
N THR A 90 -14.83 -7.91 3.82
CA THR A 90 -14.11 -8.41 2.64
C THR A 90 -12.62 -8.10 2.70
N ILE A 91 -12.23 -6.94 3.24
CA ILE A 91 -10.81 -6.53 3.37
C ILE A 91 -10.00 -7.51 4.25
N PRO A 92 -10.34 -7.72 5.53
CA PRO A 92 -9.59 -8.64 6.39
C PRO A 92 -9.67 -10.08 5.91
N LEU A 93 -10.82 -10.50 5.38
CA LEU A 93 -11.01 -11.86 4.85
C LEU A 93 -10.12 -12.10 3.62
N GLY A 94 -10.05 -11.14 2.71
CA GLY A 94 -9.18 -11.19 1.53
C GLY A 94 -7.69 -11.24 1.91
N LEU A 95 -7.28 -10.45 2.91
CA LEU A 95 -5.90 -10.49 3.42
C LEU A 95 -5.57 -11.83 4.08
N PHE A 96 -6.50 -12.38 4.87
CA PHE A 96 -6.33 -13.67 5.53
C PHE A 96 -6.21 -14.82 4.51
N LEU A 97 -7.15 -14.90 3.55
CA LEU A 97 -7.11 -15.91 2.51
C LEU A 97 -5.90 -15.74 1.58
N GLY A 98 -5.55 -14.50 1.24
CA GLY A 98 -4.39 -14.19 0.42
C GLY A 98 -3.08 -14.68 1.06
N GLY A 99 -2.88 -14.42 2.35
CA GLY A 99 -1.73 -14.92 3.10
C GLY A 99 -1.64 -16.45 3.08
N ILE A 100 -2.74 -17.14 3.42
CA ILE A 100 -2.79 -18.61 3.41
C ILE A 100 -2.49 -19.17 2.02
N TRP A 101 -3.04 -18.57 0.97
CA TRP A 101 -2.81 -19.03 -0.41
C TRP A 101 -1.36 -18.85 -0.84
N VAL A 102 -0.72 -17.74 -0.47
CA VAL A 102 0.70 -17.53 -0.75
C VAL A 102 1.54 -18.59 -0.06
N ASP A 103 1.33 -18.80 1.24
CA ASP A 103 2.19 -19.66 2.05
C ASP A 103 1.98 -21.16 1.75
N HIS A 104 0.76 -21.58 1.42
CA HIS A 104 0.45 -23.00 1.18
C HIS A 104 0.39 -23.43 -0.28
N VAL A 105 0.18 -22.51 -1.23
CA VAL A 105 0.02 -22.87 -2.65
C VAL A 105 1.16 -22.29 -3.49
N PHE A 106 1.38 -20.97 -3.42
CA PHE A 106 2.29 -20.30 -4.34
C PHE A 106 3.77 -20.45 -3.96
N GLU A 107 4.14 -20.36 -2.69
CA GLU A 107 5.51 -20.64 -2.24
C GLU A 107 5.97 -22.08 -2.52
N PRO A 108 5.21 -23.15 -2.17
CA PRO A 108 5.64 -24.50 -2.50
C PRO A 108 5.63 -24.79 -4.01
N PHE A 109 4.75 -24.14 -4.78
CA PHE A 109 4.77 -24.23 -6.25
C PHE A 109 6.04 -23.62 -6.85
N MET A 110 6.50 -22.50 -6.30
CA MET A 110 7.74 -21.81 -6.69
C MET A 110 9.01 -22.53 -6.27
N ASN A 111 8.96 -23.32 -5.18
CA ASN A 111 10.09 -24.10 -4.68
C ASN A 111 10.27 -25.44 -5.41
N ARG A 112 9.26 -25.92 -6.14
CA ARG A 112 9.37 -27.14 -6.96
C ARG A 112 9.93 -26.78 -8.35
N PRO A 113 11.09 -27.33 -8.75
CA PRO A 113 11.64 -27.06 -10.08
C PRO A 113 10.71 -27.63 -11.15
N SER A 114 10.14 -26.75 -11.97
CA SER A 114 9.23 -27.08 -13.07
C SER A 114 9.49 -26.14 -14.25
N ALA A 115 9.21 -26.59 -15.48
CA ALA A 115 9.35 -25.76 -16.67
C ALA A 115 8.51 -24.47 -16.59
N ILE A 116 7.35 -24.55 -15.94
CA ILE A 116 6.47 -23.40 -15.68
C ILE A 116 7.10 -22.45 -14.66
N GLN A 117 7.78 -22.98 -13.65
CA GLN A 117 8.47 -22.20 -12.62
C GLN A 117 9.66 -21.44 -13.20
N HIS A 118 10.41 -22.02 -14.15
CA HIS A 118 11.45 -21.30 -14.87
C HIS A 118 10.91 -20.13 -15.72
N ALA A 119 9.76 -20.32 -16.40
CA ALA A 119 9.12 -19.25 -17.16
C ALA A 119 8.60 -18.13 -16.24
N LEU A 120 7.95 -18.47 -15.13
CA LEU A 120 7.45 -17.49 -14.15
C LEU A 120 8.61 -16.79 -13.41
N ALA A 121 9.68 -17.50 -13.08
CA ALA A 121 10.88 -16.93 -12.48
C ALA A 121 11.60 -15.94 -13.40
N LEU A 122 11.49 -16.07 -14.72
CA LEU A 122 12.06 -15.11 -15.67
C LEU A 122 11.30 -13.78 -15.65
N PHE A 123 9.97 -13.81 -15.48
CA PHE A 123 9.13 -12.61 -15.42
C PHE A 123 9.05 -11.97 -14.02
N PHE A 124 8.95 -12.78 -12.96
CA PHE A 124 8.71 -12.32 -11.58
C PHE A 124 9.92 -12.47 -10.65
N GLY A 125 11.01 -13.11 -11.12
CA GLY A 125 12.19 -13.42 -10.32
C GLY A 125 12.08 -14.75 -9.56
N ALA A 126 13.22 -15.45 -9.39
CA ALA A 126 13.34 -16.62 -8.52
C ALA A 126 13.87 -16.18 -7.13
N GLY A 127 12.96 -15.87 -6.20
CA GLY A 127 13.33 -15.46 -4.84
C GLY A 127 12.15 -15.48 -3.86
N LYS A 128 12.45 -15.32 -2.57
CA LYS A 128 11.44 -15.16 -1.51
C LYS A 128 10.55 -13.95 -1.84
N GLY A 129 9.23 -14.15 -1.87
CA GLY A 129 8.25 -13.13 -2.26
C GLY A 129 7.74 -13.21 -3.70
N SER A 130 8.32 -14.07 -4.55
CA SER A 130 7.81 -14.25 -5.92
C SER A 130 6.44 -14.95 -5.96
N GLY A 131 6.11 -15.78 -4.96
CA GLY A 131 4.75 -16.32 -4.79
C GLY A 131 3.68 -15.25 -4.63
N ILE A 132 3.99 -14.14 -3.95
CA ILE A 132 3.09 -12.98 -3.79
C ILE A 132 2.89 -12.27 -5.14
N ALA A 133 3.96 -12.12 -5.94
CA ALA A 133 3.88 -11.47 -7.25
C ALA A 133 2.97 -12.24 -8.22
N VAL A 134 3.09 -13.57 -8.24
CA VAL A 134 2.23 -14.45 -9.06
C VAL A 134 0.77 -14.36 -8.61
N MET A 135 0.51 -14.32 -7.30
CA MET A 135 -0.85 -14.15 -6.78
C MET A 135 -1.48 -12.84 -7.27
N PHE A 136 -0.79 -11.70 -7.12
CA PHE A 136 -1.30 -10.41 -7.59
C PHE A 136 -1.54 -10.38 -9.10
N PHE A 137 -0.70 -11.07 -9.88
CA PHE A 137 -0.89 -11.18 -11.32
C PHE A 137 -2.17 -11.95 -11.68
N ILE A 138 -2.42 -13.09 -11.03
CA ILE A 138 -3.64 -13.89 -11.25
C ILE A 138 -4.88 -13.12 -10.82
N VAL A 139 -4.85 -12.48 -9.65
CA VAL A 139 -5.97 -11.64 -9.18
C VAL A 139 -6.23 -10.49 -10.14
N GLY A 140 -5.19 -9.86 -10.68
CA GLY A 140 -5.30 -8.82 -11.70
C GLY A 140 -5.98 -9.31 -12.99
N ILE A 141 -5.61 -10.49 -13.49
CA ILE A 141 -6.24 -11.09 -14.68
C ILE A 141 -7.72 -11.40 -14.41
N ILE A 142 -8.03 -12.01 -13.27
CA ILE A 142 -9.42 -12.31 -12.91
C ILE A 142 -10.24 -11.02 -12.81
N GLY A 143 -9.71 -9.99 -12.15
CA GLY A 143 -10.35 -8.68 -12.05
C GLY A 143 -10.59 -8.03 -13.43
N PHE A 144 -9.63 -8.16 -14.34
CA PHE A 144 -9.77 -7.68 -15.72
C PHE A 144 -10.87 -8.42 -16.48
N ILE A 145 -10.92 -9.75 -16.39
CA ILE A 145 -11.97 -10.57 -17.03
C ILE A 145 -13.34 -10.22 -16.46
N LEU A 146 -13.46 -10.09 -15.13
CA LEU A 146 -14.72 -9.71 -14.47
C LEU A 146 -15.18 -8.32 -14.92
N SER A 147 -14.26 -7.38 -15.10
CA SER A 147 -14.59 -6.02 -15.58
C SER A 147 -15.14 -6.06 -17.01
N ILE A 148 -14.52 -6.84 -17.90
CA ILE A 148 -15.01 -7.04 -19.28
C ILE A 148 -16.37 -7.76 -19.28
N ALA A 149 -16.54 -8.77 -18.42
CA ALA A 149 -17.80 -9.50 -18.31
C ALA A 149 -18.93 -8.61 -17.78
N ALA A 150 -18.64 -7.72 -16.83
CA ALA A 150 -19.61 -6.75 -16.30
C ALA A 150 -20.07 -5.77 -17.38
N LEU A 151 -19.17 -5.30 -18.26
CA LEU A 151 -19.51 -4.47 -19.42
C LEU A 151 -20.42 -5.17 -20.43
N ARG A 152 -20.41 -6.50 -20.49
CA ARG A 152 -21.29 -7.30 -21.36
C ARG A 152 -22.65 -7.61 -20.74
N ASN A 153 -22.87 -7.23 -19.47
CA ASN A 153 -24.09 -7.59 -18.77
C ASN A 153 -25.26 -6.68 -19.22
N PRO A 154 -26.41 -7.22 -19.66
CA PRO A 154 -27.52 -6.44 -20.20
C PRO A 154 -28.09 -5.41 -19.23
N LEU A 155 -27.91 -5.60 -17.91
CA LEU A 155 -28.31 -4.65 -16.88
C LEU A 155 -27.58 -3.29 -16.98
N TYR A 156 -26.32 -3.28 -17.43
CA TYR A 156 -25.59 -2.03 -17.67
C TYR A 156 -26.00 -1.35 -18.98
N GLN A 157 -26.30 -2.14 -20.02
CA GLN A 157 -26.82 -1.59 -21.28
C GLN A 157 -28.17 -0.92 -21.09
N SER A 158 -29.09 -1.54 -20.35
CA SER A 158 -30.40 -0.95 -20.07
C SER A 158 -30.36 0.37 -19.30
N LEU A 159 -29.30 0.62 -18.51
CA LEU A 159 -29.11 1.88 -17.79
C LEU A 159 -28.47 2.96 -18.69
N ASN A 160 -27.59 2.55 -19.61
CA ASN A 160 -26.98 3.44 -20.60
C ASN A 160 -27.97 3.83 -21.71
N ASP A 161 -28.97 3.00 -21.98
CA ASP A 161 -30.04 3.26 -22.97
C ASP A 161 -31.19 4.11 -22.41
N SER A 162 -31.17 4.41 -21.10
CA SER A 162 -32.20 5.22 -20.41
C SER A 162 -31.81 6.70 -20.21
N GLU A 163 -30.66 7.13 -20.74
CA GLU A 163 -30.29 8.54 -20.98
C GLU A 163 -30.63 8.96 -22.41
#